data_AF-A0A819ZT60-F1
#
_entry.id   AF-A0A819ZT60-F1
#
_cell.length_a   1.000
_cell.length_b   1.000
_cell.length_c   1.000
_cell.angle_alpha   90.00
_cell.angle_beta   90.00
_cell.angle_gamma   90.00
#
_symmetry.space_group_name_H-M   'P 1'
#
loop_
_entity.id
_entity.type
_entity.pdbx_description
1 polymer ?
#
loop_
_entity_poly.entity_id
_entity_poly.type
_entity_poly.pdbx_seq_one_letter_code
_entity_poly.pdbx_strand_id
1 'polypeptide(L)'
;MFYHHVGEQLLELLSSKNEYIRVNSRNFWCDSKRLSTSSHHRLMALFDQLYSIKTENGYLNYSTNFLLECTTHNPYYNHFIFENSLDKYSFLQFPLTCNWRQHHHTYITPLFTL
;
A
#
# COMPACT_ATOMS: atom_id res chain seq x y z
N MET A 1 9.49 -21.81 -21.40
CA MET A 1 10.14 -22.09 -20.10
C MET A 1 10.78 -20.84 -19.47
N PHE A 2 11.62 -20.09 -20.20
CA PHE A 2 12.29 -18.87 -19.70
C PHE A 2 11.33 -17.79 -19.17
N TYR A 3 10.27 -17.44 -19.92
CA TYR A 3 9.31 -16.40 -19.52
C TYR A 3 8.56 -16.70 -18.22
N HIS A 4 8.23 -17.96 -17.97
CA HIS A 4 7.58 -18.38 -16.71
C HIS A 4 8.52 -18.21 -15.52
N HIS A 5 9.82 -18.51 -15.70
CA HIS A 5 10.80 -18.34 -14.64
C HIS A 5 11.00 -16.87 -14.27
N VAL A 6 11.07 -15.99 -15.27
CA VAL A 6 11.17 -14.55 -15.06
C VAL A 6 9.93 -13.99 -14.36
N GLY A 7 8.72 -14.46 -14.75
CA GLY A 7 7.47 -14.09 -14.09
C GLY A 7 7.48 -14.42 -12.59
N GLU A 8 7.86 -15.65 -12.24
CA GLU A 8 8.00 -16.08 -10.83
C GLU A 8 8.98 -15.22 -10.04
N GLN A 9 10.15 -14.91 -10.62
CA GLN A 9 11.13 -14.03 -9.98
C GLN A 9 10.57 -12.62 -9.75
N LEU A 10 9.81 -12.07 -10.70
CA LEU A 10 9.17 -10.75 -10.55
C LEU A 10 8.11 -10.76 -9.44
N LEU A 11 7.39 -11.87 -9.25
CA LEU A 11 6.45 -12.02 -8.13
C LEU A 11 7.20 -12.08 -6.80
N GLU A 12 8.32 -12.80 -6.71
CA GLU A 12 9.14 -12.83 -5.50
C GLU A 12 9.61 -11.43 -5.09
N LEU A 13 9.90 -10.55 -6.05
CA LEU A 13 10.27 -9.15 -5.78
C LEU A 13 9.13 -8.32 -5.16
N LEU A 14 7.86 -8.66 -5.41
CA LEU A 14 6.71 -8.02 -4.74
C LEU A 14 6.70 -8.29 -3.24
N SER A 15 7.20 -9.45 -2.83
CA SER A 15 7.29 -9.87 -1.42
C SER A 15 8.68 -9.62 -0.82
N SER A 16 9.55 -8.87 -1.49
CA SER A 16 10.91 -8.59 -1.01
C SER A 16 10.89 -7.83 0.32
N LYS A 17 11.93 -7.98 1.16
CA LYS A 17 12.03 -7.24 2.44
C LYS A 17 12.45 -5.77 2.27
N ASN A 18 13.08 -5.44 1.15
CA ASN A 18 13.49 -4.09 0.82
C ASN A 18 12.31 -3.29 0.23
N GLU A 19 11.95 -2.20 0.89
CA GLU A 19 10.85 -1.33 0.46
C GLU A 19 11.04 -0.76 -0.94
N TYR A 20 12.25 -0.29 -1.25
CA TYR A 20 12.55 0.29 -2.56
C TYR A 20 12.30 -0.72 -3.70
N ILE A 21 12.69 -1.97 -3.50
CA ILE A 21 12.49 -3.05 -4.48
C ILE A 21 11.00 -3.36 -4.61
N ARG A 22 10.28 -3.49 -3.48
CA ARG A 22 8.82 -3.72 -3.50
C ARG A 22 8.04 -2.61 -4.21
N VAL A 23 8.40 -1.35 -3.98
CA VAL A 23 7.72 -0.20 -4.58
C VAL A 23 7.97 -0.18 -6.09
N ASN A 24 9.22 -0.39 -6.52
CA ASN A 24 9.54 -0.42 -7.95
C ASN A 24 8.90 -1.61 -8.66
N SER A 25 8.87 -2.80 -8.04
CA SER A 25 8.20 -3.96 -8.61
C SER A 25 6.69 -3.74 -8.68
N ARG A 26 6.07 -3.16 -7.66
CA ARG A 26 4.66 -2.73 -7.69
C ARG A 26 4.38 -1.79 -8.85
N ASN A 27 5.16 -0.71 -8.99
CA ASN A 27 4.98 0.28 -10.05
C ASN A 27 5.11 -0.33 -11.45
N PHE A 28 6.00 -1.31 -11.60
CA PHE A 28 6.13 -2.08 -12.84
C PHE A 28 4.84 -2.84 -13.19
N TRP A 29 4.23 -3.49 -12.20
CA TRP A 29 2.97 -4.24 -12.40
C TRP A 29 1.75 -3.32 -12.57
N CYS A 30 1.69 -2.16 -11.90
CA CYS A 30 0.58 -1.20 -12.00
C CYS A 30 0.42 -0.51 -13.37
N ASP A 31 1.38 -0.67 -14.28
CA ASP A 31 1.31 -0.10 -15.63
C ASP A 31 0.04 -0.57 -16.35
N SER A 32 -0.70 0.39 -16.92
CA SER A 32 -1.95 0.17 -17.67
C SER A 32 -1.86 -0.87 -18.79
N LYS A 33 -0.65 -1.13 -19.30
CA LYS A 33 -0.39 -2.15 -20.32
C LYS A 33 -0.39 -3.58 -19.77
N ARG A 34 -0.11 -3.76 -18.47
CA ARG A 34 0.01 -5.07 -17.80
C ARG A 34 -1.21 -5.37 -16.94
N LEU A 35 -1.70 -4.38 -16.21
CA LEU A 35 -2.88 -4.50 -15.37
C LEU A 35 -3.94 -3.49 -15.80
N SER A 36 -5.15 -3.99 -16.04
CA SER A 36 -6.32 -3.17 -16.35
C SER A 36 -6.58 -2.15 -15.24
N THR A 37 -7.08 -0.98 -15.61
CA THR A 37 -7.57 0.07 -14.68
C THR A 37 -8.97 -0.22 -14.13
N SER A 38 -9.76 -1.03 -14.84
CA SER A 38 -11.06 -1.52 -14.34
C SER A 38 -10.87 -2.50 -13.18
N SER A 39 -11.52 -2.23 -12.03
CA SER A 39 -11.39 -3.00 -10.80
C SER A 39 -11.73 -4.48 -10.96
N HIS A 40 -12.74 -4.80 -11.77
CA HIS A 40 -13.16 -6.18 -12.01
C HIS A 40 -12.10 -6.96 -12.80
N HIS A 41 -11.65 -6.42 -13.93
CA HIS A 41 -10.61 -7.06 -14.75
C HIS A 41 -9.27 -7.13 -14.00
N ARG A 42 -8.96 -6.12 -13.18
CA ARG A 42 -7.78 -6.14 -12.30
C ARG A 42 -7.84 -7.29 -11.30
N LEU A 43 -9.00 -7.48 -10.65
CA LEU A 43 -9.22 -8.58 -9.71
C LEU A 43 -9.02 -9.93 -10.38
N MET A 44 -9.59 -10.15 -11.58
CA MET A 44 -9.38 -11.40 -12.32
C MET A 44 -7.90 -11.62 -12.69
N ALA A 45 -7.21 -10.58 -13.19
CA ALA A 45 -5.79 -10.67 -13.50
C ALA A 45 -4.91 -11.00 -12.29
N LEU A 46 -5.27 -10.53 -11.09
CA LEU A 46 -4.56 -10.85 -9.85
C LEU A 46 -4.66 -12.34 -9.48
N PHE A 47 -5.79 -12.98 -9.77
CA PHE A 47 -5.96 -14.42 -9.57
C PHE A 47 -5.24 -15.23 -10.65
N ASP A 48 -5.38 -14.84 -11.91
CA ASP A 48 -4.88 -15.61 -13.04
C ASP A 48 -3.36 -15.49 -13.25
N GLN A 49 -2.76 -14.34 -12.94
CA GLN A 49 -1.38 -14.02 -13.35
C GLN A 49 -0.41 -13.73 -12.19
N LEU A 50 -0.91 -13.33 -11.03
CA LEU A 50 -0.09 -12.84 -9.92
C LEU A 50 -0.11 -13.74 -8.68
N TYR A 51 -0.79 -14.89 -8.75
CA TYR A 51 -0.72 -15.91 -7.71
C TYR A 51 0.47 -16.84 -7.96
N SER A 52 1.31 -17.01 -6.94
CA SER A 52 2.35 -18.04 -6.89
C SER A 52 2.45 -18.58 -5.47
N ILE A 53 2.63 -19.89 -5.35
CA ILE A 53 2.80 -20.59 -4.06
C ILE A 53 3.99 -20.03 -3.26
N LYS A 54 5.00 -19.50 -3.95
CA LYS A 54 6.21 -18.95 -3.32
C LYS A 54 5.98 -17.63 -2.61
N THR A 55 5.01 -16.85 -3.09
CA THR A 55 4.67 -15.51 -2.58
C THR A 55 3.34 -15.50 -1.86
N GLU A 56 2.79 -16.66 -1.54
CA GLU A 56 1.46 -16.84 -0.94
C GLU A 56 1.30 -16.03 0.37
N ASN A 57 2.33 -16.02 1.23
CA ASN A 57 2.34 -15.22 2.46
C ASN A 57 2.17 -13.71 2.22
N GLY A 58 2.62 -13.20 1.06
CA GLY A 58 2.50 -11.81 0.65
C GLY A 58 1.31 -11.54 -0.27
N TYR A 59 0.65 -12.59 -0.79
CA TYR A 59 -0.34 -12.51 -1.86
C TYR A 59 -1.47 -11.53 -1.55
N LEU A 60 -2.11 -11.70 -0.38
CA LEU A 60 -3.21 -10.85 0.03
C LEU A 60 -2.78 -9.40 0.24
N ASN A 61 -1.57 -9.18 0.75
CA ASN A 61 -1.04 -7.84 0.97
C ASN A 61 -0.84 -7.08 -0.36
N TYR A 62 -0.14 -7.65 -1.34
CA TYR A 62 0.04 -6.94 -2.61
C TYR A 62 -1.26 -6.88 -3.42
N SER A 63 -2.09 -7.92 -3.40
CA SER A 63 -3.35 -7.95 -4.15
C SER A 63 -4.34 -6.89 -3.66
N THR A 64 -4.50 -6.75 -2.35
CA THR A 64 -5.35 -5.70 -1.78
C THR A 64 -4.79 -4.31 -2.07
N ASN A 65 -3.47 -4.12 -2.02
CA ASN A 65 -2.84 -2.85 -2.40
C ASN A 65 -3.11 -2.47 -3.87
N PHE A 66 -3.01 -3.42 -4.81
CA PHE A 66 -3.32 -3.17 -6.22
C PHE A 66 -4.79 -2.79 -6.46
N LEU A 67 -5.71 -3.38 -5.70
CA LEU A 67 -7.15 -3.07 -5.76
C LEU A 67 -7.46 -1.72 -5.14
N LEU A 68 -6.88 -1.40 -3.98
CA LEU A 68 -7.05 -0.11 -3.32
C LEU A 68 -6.46 1.03 -4.15
N GLU A 69 -5.39 0.78 -4.90
CA GLU A 69 -4.82 1.77 -5.82
C GLU A 69 -5.81 2.22 -6.90
N CYS A 70 -6.71 1.35 -7.38
CA CYS A 70 -7.76 1.76 -8.32
C CYS A 70 -8.62 2.92 -7.79
N THR A 71 -8.79 3.01 -6.47
CA THR A 71 -9.60 4.07 -5.86
C THR A 71 -8.98 5.45 -6.05
N THR A 72 -7.66 5.53 -6.19
CA THR A 72 -6.94 6.81 -6.39
C THR A 72 -7.25 7.46 -7.75
N HIS A 73 -7.66 6.66 -8.74
CA HIS A 73 -8.09 7.17 -10.06
C HIS A 73 -9.53 7.67 -10.06
N ASN A 74 -10.29 7.43 -8.99
CA ASN A 74 -11.65 7.94 -8.88
C ASN A 74 -11.62 9.47 -8.69
N PRO A 75 -12.37 10.26 -9.47
CA PRO A 75 -12.46 11.72 -9.27
C PRO A 75 -12.89 12.11 -7.85
N TYR A 76 -13.61 11.23 -7.15
CA TYR A 76 -14.08 11.44 -5.79
C TYR A 76 -13.07 11.04 -4.69
N TYR A 77 -11.85 10.61 -5.03
CA TYR A 77 -10.89 10.10 -4.06
C TYR A 77 -10.53 11.11 -2.96
N ASN A 78 -10.41 12.39 -3.33
CA ASN A 78 -10.09 13.47 -2.39
C ASN A 78 -11.34 14.12 -1.76
N HIS A 79 -12.54 13.66 -2.11
CA HIS A 79 -13.76 14.21 -1.52
C HIS A 79 -13.96 13.68 -0.10
N PHE A 80 -14.51 14.52 0.76
CA PHE A 80 -14.96 14.08 2.07
C PHE A 80 -16.06 13.03 1.91
N ILE A 81 -15.96 11.96 2.69
CA ILE A 81 -16.97 10.88 2.72
C ILE A 81 -18.29 11.43 3.30
N PHE A 82 -18.21 12.41 4.20
CA PHE A 82 -19.35 13.03 4.86
C PHE A 82 -19.45 14.50 4.46
N GLU A 83 -20.67 14.94 4.13
CA GLU A 83 -20.96 16.34 3.75
C GLU A 83 -20.90 17.28 4.95
N ASN A 84 -21.32 16.81 6.13
CA ASN A 84 -21.45 17.63 7.33
C ASN A 84 -20.41 17.20 8.38
N SER A 85 -19.67 18.16 8.91
CA SER A 85 -18.89 17.95 10.13
C SER A 85 -19.82 17.84 11.33
N LEU A 86 -19.41 17.10 12.36
CA LEU A 86 -20.05 17.20 13.68
C LEU A 86 -19.87 18.64 14.19
N ASP A 87 -20.97 19.36 14.41
CA ASP A 87 -20.98 20.79 14.71
C ASP A 87 -20.09 21.19 15.92
N LYS A 88 -19.54 22.42 15.84
CA LYS A 88 -18.90 23.23 16.91
C LYS A 88 -17.47 22.92 17.35
N TYR A 89 -16.66 22.20 16.57
CA TYR A 89 -15.24 22.01 16.94
C TYR A 89 -14.28 22.39 15.81
N SER A 90 -13.28 23.21 16.15
CA SER A 90 -12.12 23.45 15.31
C SER A 90 -11.19 22.25 15.41
N PHE A 91 -10.99 21.53 14.30
CA PHE A 91 -9.99 20.47 14.22
C PHE A 91 -8.60 21.10 14.11
N LEU A 92 -7.67 20.64 14.95
CA LEU A 92 -6.25 20.99 14.86
C LEU A 92 -5.52 19.87 14.13
N GLN A 93 -4.64 20.23 13.20
CA GLN A 93 -3.77 19.26 12.54
C GLN A 93 -2.74 18.75 13.56
N PHE A 94 -2.87 17.48 13.94
CA PHE A 94 -1.92 16.84 14.85
C PHE A 94 -0.88 16.05 14.02
N PRO A 95 0.38 16.51 13.91
CA PRO A 95 1.41 15.78 13.19
C PRO A 95 1.78 14.51 13.97
N LEU A 96 1.34 13.36 13.48
CA LEU A 96 1.76 12.07 14.01
C LEU A 96 3.23 11.82 13.60
N THR A 97 4.13 11.69 14.57
CA THR A 97 5.49 11.22 14.33
C THR A 97 5.54 9.71 14.53
N CYS A 98 5.98 8.95 13.54
CA CYS A 98 6.09 7.49 13.63
C CYS A 98 7.29 7.01 14.48
N ASN A 99 7.97 7.92 15.20
CA ASN A 99 9.10 7.57 16.04
C ASN A 99 8.61 7.16 17.44
N TRP A 100 8.42 5.84 17.64
CA TRP A 100 8.02 5.29 18.94
C TRP A 100 8.95 5.72 20.09
N ARG A 101 10.24 5.94 19.80
CA ARG A 101 11.23 6.43 20.78
C ARG A 101 10.97 7.87 21.20
N GLN A 102 10.43 8.70 20.32
CA GLN A 102 10.09 10.09 20.64
C GLN A 102 8.87 10.17 21.55
N HIS A 103 7.87 9.31 21.31
CA HIS A 103 6.74 9.14 22.22
C HIS A 103 7.21 8.64 23.60
N HIS A 104 8.13 7.68 23.64
CA HIS A 104 8.70 7.18 24.89
C HIS A 104 9.53 8.26 25.63
N HIS A 105 10.37 9.01 24.92
CA HIS A 105 11.15 10.11 25.51
C HIS A 105 10.25 11.22 26.06
N THR A 106 9.16 11.59 25.39
CA THR A 106 8.34 12.74 25.84
C THR A 106 7.54 12.45 27.11
N TYR A 107 7.17 11.18 27.36
CA TYR A 107 6.34 10.79 28.50
C TYR A 107 7.08 10.03 29.61
N ILE A 108 8.27 9.48 29.36
CA ILE A 108 8.95 8.56 30.30
C ILE A 108 10.31 9.08 30.80
N THR A 109 10.91 10.12 30.20
CA THR A 109 12.08 10.74 30.85
C THR A 109 11.65 11.61 32.02
N PRO A 110 12.09 11.32 33.27
CA PRO A 110 11.96 12.28 34.35
C PRO A 110 12.74 13.55 34.01
N LEU A 111 12.24 14.71 34.47
CA LEU A 111 12.70 16.08 34.17
C LEU A 111 14.14 16.43 34.60
N PHE A 112 15.04 15.44 34.75
CA PHE A 112 16.37 15.62 35.33
C PHE A 112 17.54 15.48 34.33
N THR A 113 17.29 15.45 33.02
CA THR A 113 18.36 15.61 32.03
C THR A 113 18.22 16.97 31.33
N LEU A 114 18.71 18.00 32.00
CA LEU A 114 19.26 19.22 31.39
C LEU A 114 20.79 19.14 31.50
#